data_AF-V9DCB6-F1
#
_entry.id   AF-V9DCB6-F1
#
_cell.length_a   1.000
_cell.length_b   1.000
_cell.length_c   1.000
_cell.angle_alpha   90.00
_cell.angle_beta   90.00
_cell.angle_gamma   90.00
#
_symmetry.space_group_name_H-M   'P 1'
#
loop_
_entity.id
_entity.type
_entity.pdbx_description
1 polymer ?
#
loop_
_entity_poly.entity_id
_entity_poly.type
_entity_poly.pdbx_seq_one_letter_code
_entity_poly.pdbx_strand_id
1 'polypeptide(L)'
;MSQNQVVAPGLSGLAAWALKFSPTAWFKSWLLYLGIQTHVGSTMQPEMKPLHNICEYLHALHIYTDEARRGEVRTVSAHHFCSHVEKDLRQCLIYDSCKPGARLIGVEYMIPKHRYLKLDPEEQKFWHSHEFEVKSGMLVLPYPASHARQKDKWDELETKAMEEVVTLYGKLYHFWQVDRGDELPLGPPTLMGSLTEFQQLDVDKEMAARNNELGIDQAEKRKLREPINLPGVPEHSDSWWKEAKSAKRGIYSAG
;
A
#
# COMPACT_ATOMS: atom_id res chain seq x y z
N MET A 1 18.42 8.76 -57.42
CA MET A 1 19.13 9.54 -56.38
C MET A 1 18.42 9.29 -55.06
N SER A 2 19.00 8.48 -54.18
CA SER A 2 18.55 8.35 -52.80
C SER A 2 19.77 8.61 -51.93
N GLN A 3 19.70 9.67 -51.13
CA GLN A 3 20.79 10.16 -50.31
C GLN A 3 21.00 9.22 -49.12
N ASN A 4 22.22 8.70 -48.98
CA ASN A 4 22.70 8.11 -47.74
C ASN A 4 22.73 9.18 -46.65
N GLN A 5 21.76 9.15 -45.73
CA GLN A 5 21.91 9.84 -44.44
C GLN A 5 22.82 8.99 -43.56
N VAL A 6 24.06 9.46 -43.41
CA VAL A 6 24.97 9.00 -42.37
C VAL A 6 24.34 9.42 -41.03
N VAL A 7 23.81 8.45 -40.30
CA VAL A 7 23.28 8.64 -38.95
C VAL A 7 24.45 9.00 -38.05
N ALA A 8 24.48 10.25 -37.58
CA ALA A 8 25.42 10.69 -36.56
C ALA A 8 25.32 9.76 -35.34
N PRO A 9 26.42 9.45 -34.64
CA PRO A 9 26.35 8.62 -33.45
C PRO A 9 25.43 9.32 -32.44
N GLY A 10 24.26 8.73 -32.21
CA GLY A 10 23.34 9.20 -31.19
C GLY A 10 24.06 9.24 -29.84
N LEU A 11 23.52 10.01 -28.90
CA LEU A 11 24.02 10.14 -27.52
C LEU A 11 24.37 8.78 -26.86
N SER A 12 23.76 7.69 -27.33
CA SER A 12 24.06 6.29 -26.97
C SER A 12 25.51 5.85 -27.26
N GLY A 13 26.10 6.27 -28.39
CA GLY A 13 27.46 5.91 -28.78
C GLY A 13 28.53 6.61 -27.93
N LEU A 14 28.28 7.86 -27.54
CA LEU A 14 29.17 8.64 -26.68
C LEU A 14 29.17 8.13 -25.23
N ALA A 15 28.00 7.77 -24.70
CA ALA A 15 27.87 7.16 -23.37
C ALA A 15 28.57 5.78 -23.30
N ALA A 16 28.37 4.94 -24.32
CA ALA A 16 29.04 3.64 -24.43
C ALA A 16 30.56 3.76 -24.61
N TRP A 17 31.04 4.78 -25.34
CA TRP A 17 32.47 5.06 -25.49
C TRP A 17 33.10 5.59 -24.19
N ALA A 18 32.44 6.51 -23.48
CA ALA A 18 32.92 7.06 -22.20
C ALA A 18 33.06 5.98 -21.10
N LEU A 19 32.18 4.97 -21.09
CA LEU A 19 32.26 3.82 -20.18
C LEU A 19 33.55 2.99 -20.35
N LYS A 20 34.13 2.92 -21.56
CA LYS A 20 35.37 2.18 -21.81
C LYS A 20 36.61 2.84 -21.18
N PHE A 21 36.62 4.17 -21.02
CA PHE A 21 37.84 4.92 -20.71
C PHE A 21 37.89 5.59 -19.34
N SER A 22 36.90 5.36 -18.46
CA SER A 22 36.92 5.98 -17.12
C SER A 22 37.95 5.34 -16.14
N PRO A 23 38.73 6.11 -15.36
CA PRO A 23 39.88 5.59 -14.62
C PRO A 23 39.58 5.05 -13.20
N THR A 24 38.34 5.05 -12.72
CA THR A 24 38.01 4.48 -11.40
C THR A 24 36.74 3.62 -11.44
N ALA A 25 36.75 2.50 -10.72
CA ALA A 25 35.62 1.57 -10.65
C ALA A 25 34.32 2.25 -10.15
N TRP A 26 34.46 3.25 -9.29
CA TRP A 26 33.34 4.03 -8.75
C TRP A 26 32.65 4.91 -9.82
N PHE A 27 33.42 5.65 -10.64
CA PHE A 27 32.84 6.48 -11.71
C PHE A 27 32.21 5.61 -12.81
N LYS A 28 32.82 4.46 -13.14
CA LYS A 28 32.21 3.46 -14.02
C LYS A 28 30.89 2.94 -13.46
N SER A 29 30.83 2.63 -12.16
CA SER A 29 29.59 2.20 -11.49
C SER A 29 28.50 3.25 -11.55
N TRP A 30 28.84 4.53 -11.37
CA TRP A 30 27.87 5.63 -11.39
C TRP A 30 27.34 5.91 -12.80
N LEU A 31 28.21 5.90 -13.81
CA LEU A 31 27.79 5.99 -15.22
C LEU A 31 26.93 4.79 -15.64
N LEU A 32 27.24 3.58 -15.15
CA LEU A 32 26.44 2.39 -15.42
C LEU A 32 25.04 2.50 -14.80
N TYR A 33 24.96 2.97 -13.55
CA TYR A 33 23.70 3.22 -12.84
C TYR A 33 22.81 4.24 -13.60
N LEU A 34 23.40 5.36 -14.02
CA LEU A 34 22.71 6.37 -14.83
C LEU A 34 22.26 5.82 -16.19
N GLY A 35 23.09 5.01 -16.85
CA GLY A 35 22.75 4.35 -18.10
C GLY A 35 21.56 3.39 -17.96
N ILE A 36 21.51 2.62 -16.86
CA ILE A 36 20.38 1.73 -16.54
C ILE A 36 19.11 2.56 -16.33
N GLN A 37 19.15 3.60 -15.50
CA GLN A 37 17.96 4.39 -15.20
C GLN A 37 17.42 5.15 -16.41
N THR A 38 18.29 5.72 -17.25
CA THR A 38 17.86 6.59 -18.36
C THR A 38 17.56 5.83 -19.65
N HIS A 39 18.43 4.90 -20.06
CA HIS A 39 18.32 4.24 -21.37
C HIS A 39 17.60 2.90 -21.27
N VAL A 40 17.99 2.04 -20.33
CA VAL A 40 17.32 0.74 -20.14
C VAL A 40 15.90 0.96 -19.61
N GLY A 41 15.75 1.84 -18.61
CA GLY A 41 14.45 2.20 -18.05
C GLY A 41 13.46 2.64 -19.12
N SER A 42 13.75 3.72 -19.86
CA SER A 42 12.85 4.23 -20.90
C SER A 42 12.52 3.22 -21.99
N THR A 43 13.46 2.36 -22.36
CA THR A 43 13.24 1.31 -23.38
C THR A 43 12.38 0.17 -22.86
N MET A 44 12.51 -0.20 -21.58
CA MET A 44 11.83 -1.36 -20.99
C MET A 44 10.47 -1.04 -20.39
N GLN A 45 10.21 0.22 -20.01
CA GLN A 45 8.92 0.64 -19.41
C GLN A 45 7.69 0.13 -20.20
N PRO A 46 7.62 0.25 -21.55
CA PRO A 46 6.49 -0.29 -22.31
C PRO A 46 6.29 -1.82 -22.17
N GLU A 47 7.37 -2.56 -21.88
CA GLU A 47 7.34 -4.02 -21.74
C GLU A 47 7.02 -4.49 -20.31
N MET A 48 6.96 -3.58 -19.32
CA MET A 48 6.58 -3.88 -17.94
C MET A 48 5.07 -4.06 -17.78
N LYS A 49 4.47 -4.87 -18.66
CA LYS A 49 3.03 -5.05 -18.83
C LYS A 49 2.27 -5.31 -17.52
N PRO A 50 2.75 -6.12 -16.57
CA PRO A 50 2.04 -6.32 -15.30
C PRO A 50 1.87 -5.03 -14.47
N LEU A 51 2.81 -4.09 -14.55
CA LEU A 51 2.75 -2.82 -13.81
C LEU A 51 1.71 -1.85 -14.38
N HIS A 52 1.35 -1.99 -15.66
CA HIS A 52 0.31 -1.17 -16.29
C HIS A 52 -1.10 -1.49 -15.79
N ASN A 53 -1.29 -2.61 -15.09
CA ASN A 53 -2.58 -2.99 -14.49
C ASN A 53 -2.82 -2.34 -13.11
N ILE A 54 -1.85 -1.60 -12.57
CA ILE A 54 -2.05 -0.84 -11.34
C ILE A 54 -3.01 0.31 -11.63
N CYS A 55 -4.19 0.28 -11.01
CA CYS A 55 -5.31 1.16 -11.32
C CYS A 55 -5.90 1.88 -10.11
N GLU A 56 -5.47 1.54 -8.89
CA GLU A 56 -6.01 2.10 -7.66
C GLU A 56 -4.87 2.43 -6.69
N TYR A 57 -5.00 3.59 -6.03
CA TYR A 57 -4.08 4.04 -4.98
C TYR A 57 -4.85 4.28 -3.69
N LEU A 58 -4.51 3.49 -2.66
CA LEU A 58 -5.11 3.59 -1.32
C LEU A 58 -4.05 4.01 -0.30
N HIS A 59 -4.48 4.69 0.75
CA HIS A 59 -3.66 5.00 1.90
C HIS A 59 -4.37 4.61 3.20
N ALA A 60 -3.68 3.87 4.07
CA ALA A 60 -4.19 3.43 5.37
C ALA A 60 -3.05 3.25 6.40
N LEU A 61 -3.39 2.68 7.56
CA LEU A 61 -2.46 2.24 8.59
C LEU A 61 -2.45 0.72 8.69
N HIS A 62 -1.27 0.12 8.71
CA HIS A 62 -1.10 -1.29 9.06
C HIS A 62 -0.65 -1.43 10.49
N ILE A 63 -1.07 -2.51 11.14
CA ILE A 63 -0.58 -2.92 12.46
C ILE A 63 0.25 -4.19 12.37
N TYR A 64 1.15 -4.36 13.33
CA TYR A 64 1.90 -5.61 13.49
C TYR A 64 1.08 -6.62 14.29
N THR A 65 0.82 -7.79 13.70
CA THR A 65 -0.14 -8.74 14.30
C THR A 65 0.36 -9.38 15.60
N ASP A 66 1.68 -9.58 15.76
CA ASP A 66 2.24 -10.18 16.97
C ASP A 66 2.21 -9.22 18.17
N GLU A 67 2.48 -7.93 17.95
CA GLU A 67 2.24 -6.83 18.89
C GLU A 67 0.75 -6.79 19.27
N ALA A 68 -0.14 -6.83 18.27
CA ALA A 68 -1.58 -6.81 18.51
C ALA A 68 -2.05 -8.00 19.35
N ARG A 69 -1.51 -9.22 19.16
CA ARG A 69 -1.77 -10.40 20.02
C ARG A 69 -1.40 -10.21 21.48
N ARG A 70 -0.44 -9.32 21.76
CA ARG A 70 -0.03 -8.91 23.12
C ARG A 70 -0.85 -7.73 23.65
N GLY A 71 -1.78 -7.19 22.86
CA GLY A 71 -2.54 -5.98 23.19
C GLY A 71 -1.71 -4.70 23.09
N GLU A 72 -0.60 -4.74 22.35
CA GLU A 72 0.23 -3.58 22.01
C GLU A 72 -0.19 -3.04 20.64
N VAL A 73 -0.10 -1.72 20.45
CA VAL A 73 -0.48 -1.09 19.18
C VAL A 73 0.77 -0.44 18.60
N ARG A 74 1.20 -0.95 17.44
CA ARG A 74 2.31 -0.42 16.66
C ARG A 74 1.86 -0.33 15.21
N THR A 75 1.94 0.85 14.63
CA THR A 75 1.37 1.15 13.32
C THR A 75 2.44 1.63 12.33
N VAL A 76 2.19 1.38 11.05
CA VAL A 76 3.00 1.89 9.92
C VAL A 76 2.08 2.45 8.86
N SER A 77 2.45 3.59 8.29
CA SER A 77 1.77 4.18 7.14
C SER A 77 1.94 3.31 5.90
N ALA A 78 0.85 3.02 5.19
CA ALA A 78 0.86 2.11 4.07
C ALA A 78 0.21 2.71 2.82
N HIS A 79 1.01 2.81 1.76
CA HIS A 79 0.60 3.29 0.45
C HIS A 79 0.43 2.10 -0.50
N HIS A 80 -0.82 1.82 -0.87
CA HIS A 80 -1.19 0.66 -1.67
C HIS A 80 -1.31 1.05 -3.14
N PHE A 81 -0.59 0.36 -4.01
CA PHE A 81 -0.73 0.47 -5.45
C PHE A 81 -1.30 -0.84 -5.98
N CYS A 82 -2.61 -0.84 -6.22
CA CYS A 82 -3.38 -2.05 -6.43
C CYS A 82 -3.71 -2.30 -7.89
N SER A 83 -3.71 -3.57 -8.25
CA SER A 83 -4.20 -4.09 -9.52
C SER A 83 -5.33 -5.09 -9.27
N HIS A 84 -6.37 -5.03 -10.09
CA HIS A 84 -7.50 -5.96 -10.03
C HIS A 84 -7.20 -7.12 -10.98
N VAL A 85 -6.56 -8.17 -10.45
CA VAL A 85 -6.09 -9.33 -11.23
C VAL A 85 -7.28 -10.12 -11.78
N GLU A 86 -8.30 -10.29 -10.94
CA GLU A 86 -9.59 -10.85 -11.29
C GLU A 86 -10.68 -9.97 -10.65
N LYS A 87 -11.94 -10.19 -11.02
CA LYS A 87 -13.08 -9.49 -10.41
C LYS A 87 -13.11 -9.64 -8.88
N ASP A 88 -12.59 -10.74 -8.36
CA ASP A 88 -12.61 -11.12 -6.95
C ASP A 88 -11.21 -11.37 -6.38
N LEU A 89 -10.17 -10.79 -7.00
CA LEU A 89 -8.80 -10.80 -6.48
C LEU A 89 -8.10 -9.48 -6.81
N ARG A 90 -7.79 -8.71 -5.78
CA ARG A 90 -6.87 -7.57 -5.86
C ARG A 90 -5.51 -7.98 -5.31
N GLN A 91 -4.46 -7.42 -5.90
CA GLN A 91 -3.11 -7.49 -5.34
C GLN A 91 -2.51 -6.09 -5.32
N CYS A 92 -1.83 -5.75 -4.23
CA CYS A 92 -1.27 -4.43 -4.01
C CYS A 92 0.22 -4.52 -3.70
N LEU A 93 0.99 -3.62 -4.32
CA LEU A 93 2.34 -3.30 -3.87
C LEU A 93 2.23 -2.25 -2.77
N ILE A 94 2.85 -2.50 -1.63
CA ILE A 94 2.80 -1.60 -0.47
C ILE A 94 4.12 -0.84 -0.35
N TYR A 95 4.02 0.48 -0.32
CA TYR A 95 5.15 1.39 -0.14
C TYR A 95 5.02 2.17 1.17
N ASP A 96 6.16 2.64 1.67
CA ASP A 96 6.22 3.51 2.86
C ASP A 96 5.84 4.98 2.59
N SER A 97 5.79 5.37 1.31
CA SER A 97 5.33 6.69 0.85
C SER A 97 4.87 6.63 -0.61
N CYS A 98 4.27 7.71 -1.11
CA CYS A 98 3.94 7.87 -2.53
C CYS A 98 4.96 8.74 -3.30
N LYS A 99 6.15 8.99 -2.72
CA LYS A 99 7.18 9.89 -3.28
C LYS A 99 8.17 9.10 -4.15
N PRO A 100 8.85 9.75 -5.12
CA PRO A 100 9.96 9.10 -5.82
C PRO A 100 11.01 8.59 -4.82
N GLY A 101 11.41 7.33 -4.96
CA GLY A 101 12.36 6.68 -4.04
C GLY A 101 11.72 5.99 -2.83
N ALA A 102 10.39 5.93 -2.76
CA ALA A 102 9.68 5.14 -1.77
C ALA A 102 10.16 3.68 -1.74
N ARG A 103 10.25 3.12 -0.53
CA ARG A 103 10.67 1.74 -0.32
C ARG A 103 9.46 0.83 -0.53
N LEU A 104 9.63 -0.23 -1.32
CA LEU A 104 8.66 -1.33 -1.36
C LEU A 104 8.76 -2.09 -0.03
N ILE A 105 7.73 -1.99 0.79
CA ILE A 105 7.73 -2.56 2.13
C ILE A 105 6.90 -3.83 2.24
N GLY A 106 5.99 -4.11 1.31
CA GLY A 106 5.09 -5.25 1.45
C GLY A 106 4.25 -5.55 0.23
N VAL A 107 3.44 -6.60 0.36
CA VAL A 107 2.39 -6.96 -0.58
C VAL A 107 1.11 -7.29 0.18
N GLU A 108 -0.02 -7.02 -0.46
CA GLU A 108 -1.33 -7.41 0.03
C GLU A 108 -2.13 -8.11 -1.06
N TYR A 109 -2.90 -9.12 -0.66
CA TYR A 109 -3.96 -9.70 -1.46
C TYR A 109 -5.31 -9.41 -0.81
N MET A 110 -6.28 -8.98 -1.60
CA MET A 110 -7.63 -8.72 -1.13
C MET A 110 -8.63 -9.58 -1.90
N ILE A 111 -9.51 -10.27 -1.16
CA ILE A 111 -10.57 -11.11 -1.72
C ILE A 111 -11.92 -10.75 -1.10
N PRO A 112 -13.04 -10.90 -1.83
CA PRO A 112 -14.35 -10.65 -1.25
C PRO A 112 -14.72 -11.74 -0.23
N LYS A 113 -15.62 -11.37 0.70
CA LYS A 113 -16.12 -12.25 1.76
C LYS A 113 -16.46 -13.68 1.32
N HIS A 114 -17.08 -13.86 0.16
CA HIS A 114 -17.50 -15.19 -0.31
C HIS A 114 -16.33 -16.12 -0.67
N ARG A 115 -15.15 -15.58 -1.04
CA ARG A 115 -13.91 -16.34 -1.22
C ARG A 115 -13.28 -16.63 0.14
N TYR A 116 -13.21 -15.62 1.00
CA TYR A 116 -12.70 -15.75 2.37
C TYR A 116 -13.41 -16.86 3.16
N LEU A 117 -14.75 -16.92 3.10
CA LEU A 117 -15.55 -17.93 3.81
C LEU A 117 -15.30 -19.38 3.35
N LYS A 118 -14.64 -19.58 2.19
CA LYS A 118 -14.26 -20.89 1.67
C LYS A 118 -12.85 -21.32 2.08
N LEU A 119 -12.08 -20.44 2.72
CA LEU A 119 -10.75 -20.75 3.22
C LEU A 119 -10.85 -21.65 4.46
N ASP A 120 -9.83 -22.46 4.67
CA ASP A 120 -9.70 -23.24 5.90
C ASP A 120 -9.64 -22.30 7.12
N PRO A 121 -10.24 -22.68 8.27
CA PRO A 121 -10.24 -21.85 9.47
C PRO A 121 -8.86 -21.37 9.93
N GLU A 122 -7.81 -22.18 9.77
CA GLU A 122 -6.44 -21.79 10.10
C GLU A 122 -5.89 -20.75 9.13
N GLU A 123 -6.24 -20.84 7.84
CA GLU A 123 -5.84 -19.85 6.84
C GLU A 123 -6.58 -18.52 7.06
N GLN A 124 -7.86 -18.56 7.44
CA GLN A 124 -8.66 -17.37 7.74
C GLN A 124 -8.03 -16.45 8.80
N LYS A 125 -7.24 -16.99 9.74
CA LYS A 125 -6.55 -16.22 10.79
C LYS A 125 -5.49 -15.26 10.26
N PHE A 126 -5.03 -15.44 9.02
CA PHE A 126 -4.08 -14.55 8.35
C PHE A 126 -4.73 -13.36 7.64
N TRP A 127 -6.07 -13.25 7.69
CA TRP A 127 -6.81 -12.23 6.97
C TRP A 127 -7.46 -11.24 7.96
N HIS A 128 -7.57 -9.99 7.53
CA HIS A 128 -8.26 -8.94 8.26
C HIS A 128 -9.45 -8.41 7.47
N SER A 129 -10.44 -7.85 8.18
CA SER A 129 -11.57 -7.17 7.57
C SER A 129 -11.26 -5.70 7.32
N HIS A 130 -11.70 -5.15 6.19
CA HIS A 130 -11.56 -3.72 5.88
C HIS A 130 -12.68 -2.86 6.49
N GLU A 131 -13.64 -3.45 7.22
CA GLU A 131 -14.81 -2.73 7.73
C GLU A 131 -14.45 -1.49 8.55
N PHE A 132 -13.56 -1.65 9.53
CA PHE A 132 -13.18 -0.55 10.41
C PHE A 132 -12.34 0.49 9.67
N GLU A 133 -11.45 0.07 8.78
CA GLU A 133 -10.61 0.98 8.00
C GLU A 133 -11.45 1.95 7.16
N VAL A 134 -12.47 1.40 6.50
CA VAL A 134 -13.42 2.17 5.69
C VAL A 134 -14.26 3.08 6.59
N LYS A 135 -14.88 2.56 7.65
CA LYS A 135 -15.81 3.35 8.48
C LYS A 135 -15.13 4.37 9.39
N SER A 136 -13.88 4.14 9.78
CA SER A 136 -13.11 5.10 10.60
C SER A 136 -12.66 6.32 9.81
N GLY A 137 -12.67 6.24 8.47
CA GLY A 137 -12.14 7.29 7.59
C GLY A 137 -10.62 7.22 7.42
N MET A 138 -9.94 6.25 8.03
CA MET A 138 -8.47 6.14 7.93
C MET A 138 -8.03 5.69 6.55
N LEU A 139 -8.74 4.72 5.96
CA LEU A 139 -8.50 4.25 4.60
C LEU A 139 -9.20 5.18 3.61
N VAL A 140 -8.43 5.68 2.64
CA VAL A 140 -8.90 6.62 1.61
C VAL A 140 -8.26 6.31 0.27
N LEU A 141 -8.91 6.70 -0.82
CA LEU A 141 -8.22 6.99 -2.07
C LEU A 141 -7.85 8.48 -2.09
N PRO A 142 -6.57 8.86 -2.01
CA PRO A 142 -6.17 10.27 -2.04
C PRO A 142 -6.62 11.00 -3.31
N TYR A 143 -6.88 12.30 -3.19
CA TYR A 143 -7.32 13.12 -4.32
C TYR A 143 -6.30 13.10 -5.47
N PRO A 144 -6.69 12.68 -6.69
CA PRO A 144 -5.83 12.84 -7.84
C PRO A 144 -5.72 14.32 -8.19
N ALA A 145 -4.59 14.72 -8.79
CA ALA A 145 -4.37 16.11 -9.20
C ALA A 145 -5.50 16.65 -10.12
N SER A 146 -6.10 15.77 -10.93
CA SER A 146 -7.24 16.10 -11.80
C SER A 146 -8.51 16.54 -11.04
N HIS A 147 -8.65 16.16 -9.76
CA HIS A 147 -9.79 16.45 -8.91
C HIS A 147 -9.47 17.42 -7.77
N ALA A 148 -8.28 18.04 -7.75
CA ALA A 148 -7.86 18.95 -6.68
C ALA A 148 -8.84 20.13 -6.45
N ARG A 149 -9.60 20.54 -7.47
CA ARG A 149 -10.63 21.59 -7.40
C ARG A 149 -12.08 21.07 -7.42
N GLN A 150 -12.27 19.76 -7.37
CA GLN A 150 -13.57 19.09 -7.45
C GLN A 150 -13.63 17.95 -6.42
N LYS A 151 -13.31 18.27 -5.16
CA LYS A 151 -13.19 17.28 -4.09
C LYS A 151 -14.49 16.51 -3.86
N ASP A 152 -15.63 17.21 -3.81
CA ASP A 152 -16.94 16.58 -3.61
C ASP A 152 -17.24 15.48 -4.65
N LYS A 153 -16.92 15.74 -5.93
CA LYS A 153 -17.07 14.74 -7.00
C LYS A 153 -16.16 13.53 -6.80
N TRP A 154 -14.93 13.77 -6.34
CA TRP A 154 -14.03 12.67 -6.00
C TRP A 154 -14.53 11.90 -4.78
N ASP A 155 -15.09 12.60 -3.79
CA ASP A 155 -15.60 11.99 -2.58
C ASP A 155 -16.81 11.09 -2.84
N GLU A 156 -17.68 11.46 -3.77
CA GLU A 156 -18.75 10.59 -4.27
C GLU A 156 -18.19 9.30 -4.90
N LEU A 157 -17.22 9.43 -5.83
CA LEU A 157 -16.60 8.29 -6.51
C LEU A 157 -15.82 7.38 -5.56
N GLU A 158 -15.06 7.99 -4.65
CA GLU A 158 -14.28 7.32 -3.62
C GLU A 158 -15.18 6.58 -2.65
N THR A 159 -16.31 7.18 -2.24
CA THR A 159 -17.32 6.50 -1.41
C THR A 159 -17.92 5.29 -2.13
N LYS A 160 -18.11 5.34 -3.45
CA LYS A 160 -18.51 4.16 -4.24
C LYS A 160 -17.44 3.08 -4.29
N ALA A 161 -16.16 3.42 -4.37
CA ALA A 161 -15.09 2.44 -4.23
C ALA A 161 -15.10 1.80 -2.82
N MET A 162 -15.38 2.59 -1.78
CA MET A 162 -15.48 2.10 -0.40
C MET A 162 -16.63 1.10 -0.18
N GLU A 163 -17.74 1.22 -0.92
CA GLU A 163 -18.83 0.22 -0.89
C GLU A 163 -18.35 -1.18 -1.31
N GLU A 164 -17.31 -1.27 -2.15
CA GLU A 164 -16.68 -2.54 -2.52
C GLU A 164 -15.61 -2.93 -1.51
N VAL A 165 -14.69 -2.02 -1.17
CA VAL A 165 -13.54 -2.28 -0.28
C VAL A 165 -13.99 -2.79 1.09
N VAL A 166 -15.09 -2.26 1.64
CA VAL A 166 -15.65 -2.68 2.93
C VAL A 166 -16.01 -4.18 2.97
N THR A 167 -16.18 -4.82 1.81
CA THR A 167 -16.53 -6.24 1.68
C THR A 167 -15.34 -7.17 1.51
N LEU A 168 -14.14 -6.60 1.38
CA LEU A 168 -12.91 -7.33 1.11
C LEU A 168 -12.23 -7.76 2.42
N TYR A 169 -11.43 -8.81 2.30
CA TYR A 169 -10.55 -9.33 3.34
C TYR A 169 -9.13 -9.25 2.83
N GLY A 170 -8.21 -8.71 3.64
CA GLY A 170 -6.82 -8.47 3.27
C GLY A 170 -5.87 -9.44 3.96
N LYS A 171 -4.98 -10.07 3.19
CA LYS A 171 -3.82 -10.80 3.71
C LYS A 171 -2.57 -10.09 3.24
N LEU A 172 -1.81 -9.55 4.18
CA LEU A 172 -0.65 -8.73 3.87
C LEU A 172 0.57 -9.07 4.72
N TYR A 173 1.73 -8.95 4.08
CA TYR A 173 3.02 -9.13 4.73
C TYR A 173 3.92 -7.94 4.42
N HIS A 174 4.58 -7.42 5.45
CA HIS A 174 5.66 -6.47 5.30
C HIS A 174 7.00 -7.20 5.34
N PHE A 175 7.87 -6.87 4.38
CA PHE A 175 9.26 -7.31 4.28
C PHE A 175 10.23 -6.30 4.92
N TRP A 176 9.77 -5.07 5.19
CA TRP A 176 10.61 -4.02 5.77
C TRP A 176 9.88 -3.28 6.89
N GLN A 177 10.43 -3.34 8.09
CA GLN A 177 9.97 -2.55 9.25
C GLN A 177 10.59 -1.15 9.26
N VAL A 178 10.11 -0.29 8.37
CA VAL A 178 10.67 1.06 8.15
C VAL A 178 10.63 1.98 9.38
N ASP A 179 9.71 1.73 10.30
CA ASP A 179 9.56 2.47 11.56
C ASP A 179 10.65 2.15 12.58
N ARG A 180 11.43 1.07 12.41
CA ARG A 180 12.64 0.81 13.22
C ARG A 180 13.84 1.67 12.81
N GLY A 181 13.79 2.29 11.63
CA GLY A 181 14.90 3.05 11.07
C GLY A 181 15.99 2.21 10.40
N ASP A 182 15.74 0.91 10.18
CA ASP A 182 16.70 0.04 9.48
C ASP A 182 16.89 0.49 8.02
N GLU A 183 18.15 0.57 7.57
CA GLU A 183 18.51 0.97 6.19
C GLU A 183 18.16 -0.09 5.12
N LEU A 184 17.96 -1.34 5.52
CA LEU A 184 17.64 -2.48 4.65
C LEU A 184 16.47 -3.29 5.24
N PRO A 185 15.76 -4.09 4.43
CA PRO A 185 14.70 -4.99 4.89
C PRO A 185 15.31 -6.19 5.65
N LEU A 186 15.60 -5.99 6.94
CA LEU A 186 16.22 -7.01 7.79
C LEU A 186 15.17 -7.92 8.45
N GLY A 187 15.48 -9.21 8.52
CA GLY A 187 14.66 -10.21 9.20
C GLY A 187 13.59 -10.84 8.31
N PRO A 188 12.71 -11.67 8.89
CA PRO A 188 11.67 -12.36 8.14
C PRO A 188 10.51 -11.41 7.78
N PRO A 189 9.69 -11.77 6.77
CA PRO A 189 8.42 -11.11 6.53
C PRO A 189 7.53 -11.16 7.78
N THR A 190 6.85 -10.06 8.07
CA THR A 190 5.93 -9.95 9.21
C THR A 190 4.50 -9.88 8.71
N LEU A 191 3.62 -10.71 9.28
CA LEU A 191 2.18 -10.62 9.02
C LEU A 191 1.66 -9.32 9.62
N MET A 192 1.00 -8.54 8.77
CA MET A 192 0.38 -7.29 9.16
C MET A 192 -1.15 -7.45 9.15
N GLY A 193 -1.83 -6.54 9.82
CA GLY A 193 -3.28 -6.47 9.84
C GLY A 193 -3.74 -5.03 9.94
N SER A 194 -4.98 -4.85 10.35
CA SER A 194 -5.53 -3.51 10.59
C SER A 194 -6.17 -3.37 11.97
N LEU A 195 -6.54 -2.13 12.28
CA LEU A 195 -7.37 -1.77 13.42
C LEU A 195 -8.80 -2.28 13.20
N THR A 196 -9.50 -2.58 14.28
CA THR A 196 -10.89 -3.05 14.28
C THR A 196 -11.82 -2.23 15.16
N GLU A 197 -11.30 -1.38 16.04
CA GLU A 197 -12.10 -0.51 16.91
C GLU A 197 -11.32 0.74 17.37
N PHE A 198 -12.05 1.82 17.69
CA PHE A 198 -11.46 3.11 18.08
C PHE A 198 -10.65 3.07 19.38
N GLN A 199 -10.87 2.09 20.27
CA GLN A 199 -10.08 1.95 21.50
C GLN A 199 -8.61 1.64 21.21
N GLN A 200 -8.30 1.03 20.06
CA GLN A 200 -6.93 0.59 19.74
C GLN A 200 -6.01 1.76 19.44
N LEU A 201 -6.51 2.83 18.83
CA LEU A 201 -5.70 3.95 18.40
C LEU A 201 -6.55 5.20 18.23
N ASP A 202 -6.01 6.36 18.61
CA ASP A 202 -6.58 7.65 18.21
C ASP A 202 -6.27 7.90 16.72
N VAL A 203 -7.14 7.37 15.87
CA VAL A 203 -7.01 7.44 14.42
C VAL A 203 -7.00 8.87 13.90
N ASP A 204 -7.72 9.79 14.55
CA ASP A 204 -7.79 11.19 14.11
C ASP A 204 -6.46 11.90 14.35
N LYS A 205 -5.82 11.62 15.50
CA LYS A 205 -4.48 12.13 15.81
C LYS A 205 -3.43 11.54 14.86
N GLU A 206 -3.41 10.22 14.69
CA GLU A 206 -2.37 9.55 13.89
C GLU A 206 -2.46 9.90 12.40
N MET A 207 -3.67 10.15 11.89
CA MET A 207 -3.88 10.56 10.50
C MET A 207 -3.76 12.06 10.26
N ALA A 208 -3.59 12.90 11.29
CA ALA A 208 -3.58 14.35 11.16
C ALA A 208 -2.52 14.86 10.16
N ALA A 209 -1.29 14.32 10.22
CA ALA A 209 -0.21 14.71 9.30
C ALA A 209 -0.56 14.40 7.84
N ARG A 210 -1.04 13.17 7.58
CA ARG A 210 -1.50 12.72 6.26
C ARG A 210 -2.68 13.55 5.76
N ASN A 211 -3.65 13.80 6.62
CA ASN A 211 -4.85 14.56 6.29
C ASN A 211 -4.49 16.00 5.89
N ASN A 212 -3.54 16.62 6.59
CA ASN A 212 -3.03 17.94 6.23
C ASN A 212 -2.26 17.92 4.90
N GLU A 213 -1.35 16.96 4.70
CA GLU A 213 -0.55 16.85 3.46
C GLU A 213 -1.44 16.61 2.22
N LEU A 214 -2.47 15.77 2.34
CA LEU A 214 -3.32 15.36 1.23
C LEU A 214 -4.64 16.14 1.16
N GLY A 215 -4.88 17.05 2.10
CA GLY A 215 -6.11 17.84 2.19
C GLY A 215 -7.38 17.01 2.36
N ILE A 216 -7.32 15.95 3.17
CA ILE A 216 -8.43 15.03 3.47
C ILE A 216 -9.21 15.51 4.68
N ASP A 217 -10.52 15.62 4.54
CA ASP A 217 -11.44 15.78 5.68
C ASP A 217 -11.92 14.39 6.15
N GLN A 218 -11.21 13.82 7.11
CA GLN A 218 -11.51 12.48 7.62
C GLN A 218 -12.87 12.38 8.32
N ALA A 219 -13.31 13.46 8.98
CA ALA A 219 -14.61 13.49 9.64
C ALA A 219 -15.74 13.47 8.61
N GLU A 220 -15.60 14.23 7.52
CA GLU A 220 -16.55 14.21 6.42
C GLU A 220 -16.56 12.87 5.69
N LYS A 221 -15.39 12.25 5.47
CA LYS A 221 -15.29 10.88 4.95
C LYS A 221 -16.10 9.90 5.78
N ARG A 222 -16.03 9.97 7.11
CA ARG A 222 -16.85 9.12 7.99
C ARG A 222 -18.35 9.33 7.76
N LYS A 223 -18.80 10.59 7.72
CA LYS A 223 -20.22 10.92 7.49
C LYS A 223 -20.74 10.38 6.15
N LEU A 224 -20.00 10.63 5.07
CA LEU A 224 -20.36 10.14 3.72
C LEU A 224 -20.48 8.61 3.67
N ARG A 225 -19.70 7.92 4.51
CA ARG A 225 -19.66 6.46 4.60
C ARG A 225 -20.64 5.89 5.63
N GLU A 226 -21.36 6.70 6.41
CA GLU A 226 -22.38 6.23 7.35
C GLU A 226 -23.41 5.27 6.71
N PRO A 227 -23.94 5.54 5.48
CA PRO A 227 -24.90 4.67 4.82
C PRO A 227 -24.33 3.35 4.29
N ILE A 228 -23.00 3.19 4.25
CA ILE A 228 -22.37 1.95 3.76
C ILE A 228 -22.70 0.81 4.72
N ASN A 229 -23.32 -0.24 4.17
CA ASN A 229 -23.68 -1.46 4.88
C ASN A 229 -22.44 -2.28 5.20
N LEU A 230 -22.36 -2.77 6.44
CA LEU A 230 -21.30 -3.66 6.87
C LEU A 230 -21.69 -5.12 6.64
N PRO A 231 -20.86 -5.93 5.97
CA PRO A 231 -21.17 -7.33 5.71
C PRO A 231 -21.10 -8.21 6.98
N GLY A 232 -20.52 -7.70 8.07
CA GLY A 232 -20.23 -8.41 9.30
C GLY A 232 -18.93 -9.19 9.21
N VAL A 233 -18.21 -9.27 10.34
CA VAL A 233 -16.89 -9.90 10.45
C VAL A 233 -17.01 -11.34 10.98
N PRO A 234 -16.64 -12.38 10.21
CA PRO A 234 -16.61 -13.77 10.63
C PRO A 234 -15.67 -14.03 11.80
N GLU A 235 -15.77 -15.21 12.41
CA GLU A 235 -15.07 -15.54 13.65
C GLU A 235 -13.53 -15.51 13.53
N HIS A 236 -12.96 -16.01 12.42
CA HIS A 236 -11.52 -16.26 12.35
C HIS A 236 -10.65 -15.10 11.83
N SER A 237 -11.23 -14.10 11.16
CA SER A 237 -10.47 -12.91 10.72
C SER A 237 -10.06 -12.06 11.91
N ASP A 238 -9.09 -11.17 11.74
CA ASP A 238 -8.68 -10.23 12.80
C ASP A 238 -8.29 -10.95 14.11
N SER A 239 -7.77 -12.17 13.97
CA SER A 239 -7.54 -13.12 15.07
C SER A 239 -6.70 -12.52 16.19
N TRP A 240 -5.69 -11.73 15.85
CA TRP A 240 -4.78 -11.08 16.79
C TRP A 240 -5.49 -10.20 17.83
N TRP A 241 -6.46 -9.39 17.42
CA TRP A 241 -7.21 -8.54 18.34
C TRP A 241 -8.19 -9.35 19.19
N LYS A 242 -8.83 -10.36 18.59
CA LYS A 242 -9.74 -11.28 19.30
C LYS A 242 -9.01 -12.07 20.38
N GLU A 243 -7.82 -12.57 20.08
CA GLU A 243 -6.94 -13.25 21.03
C GLU A 243 -6.53 -12.32 22.19
N ALA A 244 -6.10 -11.10 21.88
CA ALA A 244 -5.71 -10.12 22.91
C ALA A 244 -6.88 -9.75 23.83
N LYS A 245 -8.08 -9.57 23.26
CA LYS A 245 -9.31 -9.25 24.00
C LYS A 245 -9.76 -10.42 24.88
N SER A 246 -9.80 -11.63 24.32
CA SER A 246 -10.14 -12.85 25.08
C SER A 246 -9.19 -13.10 26.24
N ALA A 247 -7.90 -12.88 26.03
CA ALA A 247 -6.87 -13.06 27.05
C ALA A 247 -6.67 -11.82 27.96
N LYS A 248 -7.46 -10.74 27.80
CA LYS A 248 -7.35 -9.48 28.55
C LYS A 248 -5.93 -8.90 28.57
N ARG A 249 -5.28 -8.82 27.41
CA ARG A 249 -3.88 -8.36 27.28
C ARG A 249 -3.78 -6.89 26.88
N GLY A 250 -2.72 -6.23 27.33
CA GLY A 250 -2.37 -4.85 26.94
C GLY A 250 -3.52 -3.87 27.13
N ILE A 251 -3.94 -3.21 26.04
CA ILE A 251 -5.06 -2.25 26.01
C ILE A 251 -6.40 -2.83 26.48
N TYR A 252 -6.53 -4.16 26.57
CA TYR A 252 -7.73 -4.87 27.05
C TYR A 252 -7.63 -5.35 28.49
N SER A 253 -6.54 -5.06 29.21
CA SER A 253 -6.33 -5.56 30.58
C SER A 253 -7.26 -4.92 31.63
N ALA A 254 -7.79 -3.73 31.36
CA ALA A 254 -8.60 -2.95 32.30
C ALA A 254 -10.13 -3.12 32.11
N GLY A 255 -10.57 -4.14 31.36
CA GLY A 255 -11.98 -4.45 31.08
C GLY A 255 -12.53 -5.69 31.79
#